data_AF-A0A926TLI5-F1
#
_entry.id   AF-A0A926TLI5-F1
#
_cell.length_a   1.000
_cell.length_b   1.000
_cell.length_c   1.000
_cell.angle_alpha   90.00
_cell.angle_beta   90.00
_cell.angle_gamma   90.00
#
_symmetry.space_group_name_H-M   'P 1'
#
loop_
_entity.id
_entity.type
_entity.pdbx_description
1 polymer ?
#
loop_
_entity_poly.entity_id
_entity_poly.type
_entity_poly.pdbx_seq_one_letter_code
_entity_poly.pdbx_strand_id
1 'polypeptide(L)'
;RLWDVATGECTKVLKGHTDIVTSVSFSPDGETLASGSDDHTIKLWGVRTGACLQTLWGHTDWVQAIAFSPAQAGVGQTLVSGSCDQAIKRWDVRSGECLQTFQGHTHRVKSIAVAPQATLLASGSDDQTVRLWAVSTGTCWQTLTAHTDWVLSVAFHPGGQWLASGSGDRTIKLWDVPSGNCLRTLEGHSHRVRSVAFSPDGRFLVSGSEDHAVKLWDVATGNCLKTLLGHSQIVWTVIFNHKGHTIASCSEDGTIRMWDVDTGTCLQRLRVDRPYEGMNITGAIGLTPAQRTTLKDLGAIELAASI
;
A
#
# COMPACT_ATOMS: atom_id res chain seq x y z
N ARG A 1 0.27 -1.03 -14.11
CA ARG A 1 -0.43 -0.19 -15.12
C ARG A 1 -0.43 1.24 -14.61
N LEU A 2 -0.32 2.24 -15.48
CA LEU A 2 -0.45 3.65 -15.14
C LEU A 2 -1.81 4.16 -15.63
N TRP A 3 -2.45 4.98 -14.81
CA TRP A 3 -3.79 5.49 -15.04
C TRP A 3 -3.78 7.01 -14.87
N ASP A 4 -4.53 7.68 -15.73
CA ASP A 4 -4.87 9.09 -15.54
C ASP A 4 -6.14 9.17 -14.68
N VAL A 5 -6.07 9.89 -13.56
CA VAL A 5 -7.15 9.92 -12.57
C VAL A 5 -8.34 10.75 -13.06
N ALA A 6 -8.11 11.76 -13.89
CA ALA A 6 -9.17 12.66 -14.37
C ALA A 6 -10.04 11.98 -15.43
N THR A 7 -9.41 11.24 -16.34
CA THR A 7 -10.06 10.54 -17.45
C THR A 7 -10.46 9.11 -17.09
N GLY A 8 -9.77 8.50 -16.12
CA GLY A 8 -9.91 7.08 -15.81
C GLY A 8 -9.26 6.17 -16.86
N GLU A 9 -8.46 6.70 -17.79
CA GLU A 9 -7.85 5.93 -18.86
C GLU A 9 -6.53 5.29 -18.44
N CYS A 10 -6.28 4.07 -18.94
CA CYS A 10 -5.01 3.39 -18.75
C CYS A 10 -3.98 3.91 -19.75
N THR A 11 -3.07 4.77 -19.30
CA THR A 11 -2.08 5.42 -20.17
C THR A 11 -0.94 4.48 -20.57
N LYS A 12 -0.51 3.57 -19.68
CA LYS A 12 0.60 2.64 -19.94
C LYS A 12 0.45 1.30 -19.22
N VAL A 13 0.95 0.24 -19.85
CA VAL A 13 1.13 -1.08 -19.25
C VAL A 13 2.62 -1.41 -19.21
N LEU A 14 3.22 -1.32 -18.02
CA LEU A 14 4.63 -1.63 -17.80
C LEU A 14 4.77 -3.15 -17.63
N LYS A 15 5.46 -3.80 -18.58
CA LYS A 15 5.73 -5.24 -18.58
C LYS A 15 7.23 -5.47 -18.41
N GLY A 16 7.62 -6.37 -17.51
CA GLY A 16 9.03 -6.73 -17.34
C GLY A 16 9.36 -7.52 -16.08
N HIS A 17 8.55 -7.43 -15.02
CA HIS A 17 8.64 -8.39 -13.91
C HIS A 17 8.18 -9.78 -14.38
N THR A 18 8.77 -10.82 -13.80
CA THR A 18 8.44 -12.23 -14.12
C THR A 18 7.43 -12.84 -13.16
N ASP A 19 7.07 -12.11 -12.11
CA ASP A 19 6.08 -12.52 -11.10
C ASP A 19 5.21 -11.32 -10.66
N ILE A 20 4.38 -11.52 -9.65
CA ILE A 20 3.44 -10.54 -9.10
C ILE A 20 4.20 -9.28 -8.65
N VAL A 21 3.65 -8.11 -9.00
CA VAL A 21 4.11 -6.81 -8.50
C VAL A 21 3.31 -6.50 -7.25
N THR A 22 3.99 -6.41 -6.11
CA THR A 22 3.38 -6.28 -4.77
C THR A 22 3.35 -4.85 -4.28
N SER A 23 4.29 -4.01 -4.75
CA SER A 23 4.44 -2.64 -4.28
C SER A 23 4.94 -1.74 -5.39
N VAL A 24 4.42 -0.51 -5.43
CA VAL A 24 4.80 0.54 -6.38
C VAL A 24 4.96 1.87 -5.65
N SER A 25 5.90 2.70 -6.09
CA SER A 25 6.11 4.03 -5.51
C SER A 25 6.61 4.99 -6.59
N PHE A 26 6.10 6.21 -6.62
CA PHE A 26 6.63 7.27 -7.49
C PHE A 26 7.78 8.00 -6.79
N SER A 27 8.77 8.42 -7.56
CA SER A 27 9.78 9.36 -7.10
C SER A 27 9.14 10.70 -6.74
N PRO A 28 9.73 11.50 -5.83
CA PRO A 28 9.20 12.81 -5.45
C PRO A 28 9.00 13.79 -6.61
N ASP A 29 9.81 13.68 -7.66
CA ASP A 29 9.69 14.46 -8.91
C ASP A 29 8.62 13.92 -9.88
N GLY A 30 8.09 12.72 -9.64
CA GLY A 30 7.12 12.04 -10.49
C GLY A 30 7.66 11.53 -11.82
N GLU A 31 8.98 11.59 -12.06
CA GLU A 31 9.59 11.18 -13.32
C GLU A 31 9.91 9.68 -13.35
N THR A 32 10.14 9.08 -12.19
CA THR A 32 10.47 7.66 -12.01
C THR A 32 9.40 6.94 -11.21
N LEU A 33 9.08 5.72 -11.61
CA LEU A 33 8.29 4.77 -10.83
C LEU A 33 9.21 3.63 -10.41
N ALA A 34 9.14 3.20 -9.17
CA ALA A 34 9.72 1.95 -8.71
C ALA A 34 8.61 0.89 -8.56
N SER A 35 8.94 -0.37 -8.83
CA SER A 35 8.09 -1.53 -8.53
C SER A 35 8.90 -2.63 -7.86
N GLY A 36 8.39 -3.18 -6.76
CA GLY A 36 8.90 -4.40 -6.11
C GLY A 36 8.03 -5.59 -6.47
N SER A 37 8.64 -6.78 -6.58
CA SER A 37 7.97 -7.98 -7.05
C SER A 37 8.40 -9.25 -6.31
N ASP A 38 7.54 -10.26 -6.41
CA ASP A 38 7.81 -11.63 -6.00
C ASP A 38 8.90 -12.31 -6.87
N ASP A 39 9.36 -11.67 -7.95
CA ASP A 39 10.57 -12.10 -8.68
C ASP A 39 11.89 -11.70 -8.02
N HIS A 40 11.83 -11.19 -6.79
CA HIS A 40 12.96 -10.77 -5.94
C HIS A 40 13.67 -9.48 -6.43
N THR A 41 13.17 -8.86 -7.50
CA THR A 41 13.78 -7.66 -8.08
C THR A 41 12.97 -6.41 -7.77
N ILE A 42 13.65 -5.27 -7.91
CA ILE A 42 13.01 -3.96 -8.02
C ILE A 42 13.28 -3.43 -9.41
N LYS A 43 12.27 -2.88 -10.08
CA LYS A 43 12.45 -2.21 -11.37
C LYS A 43 12.16 -0.72 -11.26
N LEU A 44 13.00 0.08 -11.89
CA LEU A 44 12.83 1.51 -12.07
C LEU A 44 12.33 1.77 -13.48
N TRP A 45 11.32 2.63 -13.61
CA TRP A 45 10.62 2.92 -14.87
C TRP A 45 10.54 4.41 -15.09
N GLY A 46 10.78 4.86 -16.32
CA GLY A 46 10.52 6.24 -16.69
C GLY A 46 9.02 6.42 -16.86
N VAL A 47 8.38 7.32 -16.09
CA VAL A 47 6.92 7.51 -16.11
C VAL A 47 6.43 7.97 -17.49
N ARG A 48 7.15 8.92 -18.10
CA ARG A 48 6.82 9.46 -19.43
C ARG A 48 7.05 8.45 -20.55
N THR A 49 8.17 7.72 -20.50
CA THR A 49 8.56 6.79 -21.57
C THR A 49 7.81 5.45 -21.44
N GLY A 50 7.62 4.96 -20.22
CA GLY A 50 7.19 3.60 -19.91
C GLY A 50 8.30 2.57 -20.03
N ALA A 51 9.54 3.01 -20.27
CA ALA A 51 10.68 2.11 -20.38
C ALA A 51 11.18 1.69 -18.99
N CYS A 52 11.61 0.43 -18.87
CA CYS A 52 12.39 -0.01 -17.71
C CYS A 52 13.78 0.62 -17.83
N LEU A 53 14.10 1.52 -16.90
CA LEU A 53 15.38 2.23 -16.84
C LEU A 53 16.45 1.34 -16.21
N GLN A 54 16.07 0.61 -15.16
CA GLN A 54 17.00 -0.21 -14.39
C GLN A 54 16.29 -1.34 -13.66
N THR A 55 17.01 -2.45 -13.43
CA THR A 55 16.60 -3.52 -12.51
C THR A 55 17.62 -3.62 -11.39
N LEU A 56 17.16 -3.53 -10.14
CA LEU A 56 17.96 -3.66 -8.93
C LEU A 56 17.90 -5.10 -8.44
N TRP A 57 19.07 -5.68 -8.22
CA TRP A 57 19.26 -7.06 -7.78
C TRP A 57 19.90 -7.05 -6.40
N GLY A 58 19.46 -7.94 -5.50
CA GLY A 58 20.13 -8.13 -4.22
C GLY A 58 19.26 -8.65 -3.09
N HIS A 59 17.93 -8.59 -3.21
CA HIS A 59 17.05 -9.37 -2.32
C HIS A 59 17.05 -10.84 -2.74
N THR A 60 16.91 -11.74 -1.77
CA THR A 60 16.93 -13.20 -2.01
C THR A 60 15.55 -13.84 -1.97
N ASP A 61 14.51 -13.04 -1.72
CA ASP A 61 13.11 -13.44 -1.63
C ASP A 61 12.22 -12.23 -2.04
N TRP A 62 10.91 -12.41 -2.07
CA TRP A 62 9.90 -11.47 -2.55
C TRP A 62 10.07 -10.07 -1.97
N VAL A 63 10.13 -9.05 -2.83
CA VAL A 63 10.14 -7.65 -2.40
C VAL A 63 8.70 -7.25 -2.14
N GLN A 64 8.36 -6.89 -0.91
CA GLN A 64 6.97 -6.66 -0.47
C GLN A 64 6.64 -5.18 -0.29
N ALA A 65 7.64 -4.34 -0.02
CA ALA A 65 7.43 -2.92 0.17
C ALA A 65 8.57 -2.11 -0.44
N ILE A 66 8.23 -0.99 -1.07
CA ILE A 66 9.20 -0.01 -1.58
C ILE A 66 8.74 1.41 -1.27
N ALA A 67 9.69 2.30 -1.01
CA ALA A 67 9.41 3.71 -0.79
C ALA A 67 10.60 4.57 -1.24
N PHE A 68 10.33 5.61 -2.01
CA PHE A 68 11.34 6.64 -2.26
C PHE A 68 11.58 7.46 -1.00
N SER A 69 12.83 7.85 -0.78
CA SER A 69 13.14 8.87 0.21
C SER A 69 12.59 10.24 -0.26
N PRO A 70 12.11 11.09 0.66
CA PRO A 70 11.71 12.45 0.33
C PRO A 70 12.81 13.22 -0.40
N ALA A 71 12.44 14.15 -1.27
CA ALA A 71 13.41 15.00 -1.97
C ALA A 71 14.20 15.85 -0.96
N GLN A 72 15.52 15.74 -0.99
CA GLN A 72 16.44 16.56 -0.21
C GLN A 72 17.41 17.26 -1.16
N ALA A 73 17.52 18.58 -1.05
CA ALA A 73 18.40 19.36 -1.91
C ALA A 73 19.86 18.88 -1.74
N GLY A 74 20.52 18.54 -2.85
CA GLY A 74 21.93 18.13 -2.86
C GLY A 74 22.22 16.69 -2.46
N VAL A 75 21.20 15.89 -2.10
CA VAL A 75 21.34 14.45 -1.83
C VAL A 75 20.78 13.69 -3.03
N GLY A 76 21.52 12.67 -3.50
CA GLY A 76 21.03 11.77 -4.55
C GLY A 76 19.71 11.11 -4.14
N GLN A 77 18.86 10.82 -5.12
CA GLN A 77 17.58 10.16 -4.84
C GLN A 77 17.84 8.73 -4.38
N THR A 78 17.32 8.38 -3.20
CA THR A 78 17.42 7.02 -2.65
C THR A 78 16.06 6.33 -2.61
N LEU A 79 16.11 5.00 -2.73
CA LEU A 79 14.97 4.12 -2.57
C LEU A 79 15.24 3.19 -1.39
N VAL A 80 14.21 2.85 -0.62
CA VAL A 80 14.26 1.75 0.36
C VAL A 80 13.30 0.64 -0.04
N SER A 81 13.65 -0.59 0.30
CA SER A 81 12.84 -1.78 0.07
C SER A 81 12.83 -2.70 1.28
N GLY A 82 11.72 -3.40 1.50
CA GLY A 82 11.58 -4.48 2.48
C GLY A 82 11.14 -5.77 1.77
N SER A 83 11.67 -6.90 2.22
CA SER A 83 11.47 -8.20 1.57
C SER A 83 11.13 -9.32 2.56
N CYS A 84 10.61 -10.41 2.01
CA CYS A 84 10.46 -11.70 2.67
C CYS A 84 11.80 -12.30 3.14
N ASP A 85 12.93 -11.82 2.62
CA ASP A 85 14.28 -12.22 3.08
C ASP A 85 14.68 -11.61 4.44
N GLN A 86 13.71 -10.96 5.12
CA GLN A 86 13.84 -10.34 6.44
C GLN A 86 14.71 -9.08 6.46
N ALA A 87 15.25 -8.69 5.31
CA ALA A 87 16.11 -7.53 5.18
C ALA A 87 15.35 -6.31 4.66
N ILE A 88 15.88 -5.16 5.00
CA ILE A 88 15.58 -3.90 4.34
C ILE A 88 16.84 -3.47 3.61
N LYS A 89 16.69 -2.90 2.40
CA LYS A 89 17.82 -2.37 1.64
C LYS A 89 17.59 -0.92 1.25
N ARG A 90 18.64 -0.11 1.28
CA ARG A 90 18.66 1.24 0.70
C ARG A 90 19.49 1.22 -0.57
N TRP A 91 18.97 1.85 -1.61
CA TRP A 91 19.53 1.87 -2.95
C TRP A 91 19.77 3.30 -3.39
N ASP A 92 20.87 3.51 -4.11
CA ASP A 92 21.02 4.73 -4.92
C ASP A 92 20.21 4.54 -6.21
N VAL A 93 19.33 5.48 -6.54
CA VAL A 93 18.44 5.34 -7.71
C VAL A 93 19.19 5.52 -9.03
N ARG A 94 20.32 6.25 -9.02
CA ARG A 94 21.08 6.58 -10.22
C ARG A 94 22.07 5.48 -10.59
N SER A 95 22.80 4.93 -9.62
CA SER A 95 23.73 3.82 -9.84
C SER A 95 23.03 2.46 -9.74
N GLY A 96 21.95 2.38 -8.97
CA GLY A 96 21.26 1.14 -8.59
C GLY A 96 22.03 0.26 -7.61
N GLU A 97 23.09 0.79 -7.00
CA GLU A 97 23.85 0.07 -6.00
C GLU A 97 23.07 -0.02 -4.69
N CYS A 98 23.17 -1.17 -4.03
CA CYS A 98 22.70 -1.35 -2.67
C CYS A 98 23.66 -0.64 -1.71
N LEU A 99 23.31 0.58 -1.30
CA LEU A 99 24.08 1.40 -0.37
C LEU A 99 24.15 0.79 1.03
N GLN A 100 23.08 0.13 1.48
CA GLN A 100 22.97 -0.34 2.85
C GLN A 100 21.97 -1.48 2.98
N THR A 101 22.24 -2.42 3.90
CA THR A 101 21.29 -3.45 4.30
C THR A 101 21.04 -3.33 5.81
N PHE A 102 19.77 -3.21 6.20
CA PHE A 102 19.34 -3.18 7.60
C PHE A 102 18.88 -4.59 7.98
N GLN A 103 19.49 -5.16 9.01
CA GLN A 103 19.23 -6.51 9.49
C GLN A 103 18.71 -6.44 10.93
N GLY A 104 17.71 -7.27 11.26
CA GLY A 104 17.22 -7.39 12.62
C GLY A 104 15.79 -7.91 12.78
N HIS A 105 14.94 -7.80 11.75
CA HIS A 105 13.68 -8.54 11.75
C HIS A 105 13.95 -10.04 11.65
N THR A 106 13.09 -10.85 12.27
CA THR A 106 13.21 -12.32 12.27
C THR A 106 12.27 -13.01 11.29
N HIS A 107 11.37 -12.23 10.69
CA HIS A 107 10.40 -12.65 9.69
C HIS A 107 10.27 -11.59 8.60
N ARG A 108 9.38 -11.85 7.64
CA ARG A 108 9.17 -11.07 6.43
C ARG A 108 8.86 -9.60 6.74
N VAL A 109 9.52 -8.68 6.07
CA VAL A 109 9.23 -7.25 6.16
C VAL A 109 8.08 -6.92 5.20
N LYS A 110 6.93 -6.54 5.76
CA LYS A 110 5.68 -6.31 5.00
C LYS A 110 5.46 -4.87 4.58
N SER A 111 5.99 -3.93 5.36
CA SER A 111 5.78 -2.50 5.11
C SER A 111 6.99 -1.71 5.55
N ILE A 112 7.24 -0.62 4.84
CA ILE A 112 8.29 0.35 5.17
C ILE A 112 7.74 1.76 5.00
N ALA A 113 8.23 2.70 5.79
CA ALA A 113 7.94 4.12 5.64
C ALA A 113 9.19 4.93 5.98
N VAL A 114 9.53 5.92 5.16
CA VAL A 114 10.61 6.88 5.44
C VAL A 114 10.02 8.10 6.14
N ALA A 115 10.64 8.56 7.22
CA ALA A 115 10.20 9.77 7.91
C ALA A 115 10.36 11.00 6.99
N PRO A 116 9.56 12.06 7.15
CA PRO A 116 9.63 13.26 6.32
C PRO A 116 11.03 13.90 6.22
N GLN A 117 11.81 13.83 7.30
CA GLN A 117 13.19 14.34 7.35
C GLN A 117 14.24 13.36 6.81
N ALA A 118 13.83 12.17 6.35
CA ALA A 118 14.67 11.07 5.87
C ALA A 118 15.79 10.60 6.81
N THR A 119 15.73 10.97 8.09
CA THR A 119 16.69 10.54 9.12
C THR A 119 16.31 9.18 9.72
N LEU A 120 15.02 8.86 9.73
CA LEU A 120 14.46 7.63 10.27
C LEU A 120 13.69 6.85 9.20
N LEU A 121 13.74 5.54 9.34
CA LEU A 121 12.92 4.58 8.62
C LEU A 121 12.12 3.77 9.63
N ALA A 122 10.86 3.46 9.33
CA ALA A 122 10.06 2.50 10.05
C ALA A 122 9.81 1.27 9.19
N SER A 123 9.76 0.09 9.81
CA SER A 123 9.36 -1.16 9.16
C SER A 123 8.39 -1.95 10.01
N GLY A 124 7.41 -2.57 9.36
CA GLY A 124 6.49 -3.54 9.95
C GLY A 124 6.76 -4.95 9.41
N SER A 125 6.67 -5.96 10.27
CA SER A 125 7.05 -7.34 9.95
C SER A 125 6.06 -8.38 10.48
N ASP A 126 6.10 -9.55 9.87
CA ASP A 126 5.42 -10.76 10.34
C ASP A 126 5.96 -11.23 11.71
N ASP A 127 7.06 -10.66 12.21
CA ASP A 127 7.55 -10.90 13.59
C ASP A 127 6.79 -10.10 14.67
N GLN A 128 5.67 -9.47 14.28
CA GLN A 128 4.77 -8.70 15.15
C GLN A 128 5.38 -7.39 15.68
N THR A 129 6.56 -7.00 15.20
CA THR A 129 7.22 -5.77 15.64
C THR A 129 7.18 -4.67 14.58
N VAL A 130 7.19 -3.43 15.08
CA VAL A 130 7.62 -2.28 14.29
C VAL A 130 9.06 -1.95 14.69
N ARG A 131 9.95 -1.72 13.74
CA ARG A 131 11.32 -1.25 14.02
C ARG A 131 11.57 0.12 13.44
N LEU A 132 12.29 0.94 14.20
CA LEU A 132 12.80 2.25 13.80
C LEU A 132 14.29 2.17 13.56
N TRP A 133 14.74 2.68 12.41
CA TRP A 133 16.13 2.59 11.96
C TRP A 133 16.68 3.98 11.69
N ALA A 134 17.91 4.22 12.12
CA ALA A 134 18.67 5.39 11.70
C ALA A 134 19.15 5.19 10.26
N VAL A 135 18.70 6.05 9.34
CA VAL A 135 18.97 5.91 7.90
C VAL A 135 20.46 6.09 7.59
N SER A 136 21.19 6.92 8.34
CA SER A 136 22.62 7.17 8.12
C SER A 136 23.50 5.98 8.50
N THR A 137 23.19 5.31 9.62
CA THR A 137 24.04 4.25 10.21
C THR A 137 23.55 2.85 9.92
N GLY A 138 22.28 2.68 9.57
CA GLY A 138 21.69 1.35 9.34
C GLY A 138 21.27 0.63 10.61
N THR A 139 21.44 1.28 11.77
CA THR A 139 21.22 0.64 13.07
C THR A 139 19.75 0.70 13.47
N CYS A 140 19.24 -0.40 14.01
CA CYS A 140 17.94 -0.43 14.68
C CYS A 140 18.04 0.44 15.94
N TRP A 141 17.34 1.57 15.93
CA TRP A 141 17.31 2.50 17.05
C TRP A 141 16.27 2.06 18.10
N GLN A 142 15.11 1.55 17.67
CA GLN A 142 14.06 1.11 18.58
C GLN A 142 13.20 -0.02 17.99
N THR A 143 12.69 -0.90 18.85
CA THR A 143 11.74 -1.96 18.50
C THR A 143 10.47 -1.77 19.32
N LEU A 144 9.31 -1.69 18.64
CA LEU A 144 8.00 -1.49 19.24
C LEU A 144 7.23 -2.80 19.19
N THR A 145 6.82 -3.32 20.37
CA THR A 145 6.38 -4.72 20.54
C THR A 145 4.96 -4.87 21.12
N ALA A 146 4.05 -3.94 20.81
CA ALA A 146 2.70 -3.96 21.40
C ALA A 146 1.63 -4.67 20.54
N HIS A 147 1.91 -4.99 19.27
CA HIS A 147 1.02 -5.78 18.43
C HIS A 147 1.13 -7.28 18.77
N THR A 148 0.05 -8.02 18.60
CA THR A 148 -0.04 -9.47 18.94
C THR A 148 -0.13 -10.38 17.72
N ASP A 149 -0.04 -9.81 16.52
CA ASP A 149 -0.02 -10.48 15.24
C ASP A 149 0.80 -9.63 14.23
N TRP A 150 0.91 -10.09 12.98
CA TRP A 150 1.73 -9.47 11.93
C TRP A 150 1.47 -7.97 11.78
N VAL A 151 2.54 -7.18 11.67
CA VAL A 151 2.45 -5.76 11.34
C VAL A 151 2.48 -5.59 9.83
N LEU A 152 1.35 -5.19 9.26
CA LEU A 152 1.09 -5.25 7.82
C LEU A 152 1.29 -3.91 7.13
N SER A 153 1.18 -2.80 7.87
CA SER A 153 1.37 -1.45 7.35
C SER A 153 1.98 -0.55 8.41
N VAL A 154 2.89 0.33 8.01
CA VAL A 154 3.40 1.44 8.82
C VAL A 154 3.33 2.75 8.03
N ALA A 155 3.08 3.87 8.71
CA ALA A 155 3.06 5.19 8.10
C ALA A 155 3.52 6.26 9.10
N PHE A 156 4.41 7.16 8.68
CA PHE A 156 4.78 8.33 9.49
C PHE A 156 3.73 9.43 9.38
N HIS A 157 3.47 10.08 10.51
CA HIS A 157 2.74 11.35 10.52
C HIS A 157 3.57 12.42 9.76
N PRO A 158 2.95 13.37 9.03
CA PRO A 158 3.67 14.41 8.27
C PRO A 158 4.62 15.27 9.11
N GLY A 159 4.30 15.44 10.41
CA GLY A 159 5.17 16.12 11.38
C GLY A 159 6.33 15.26 11.92
N GLY A 160 6.43 13.98 11.55
CA GLY A 160 7.51 13.05 11.93
C GLY A 160 7.52 12.56 13.39
N GLN A 161 6.75 13.20 14.28
CA GLN A 161 6.73 12.85 15.71
C GLN A 161 5.96 11.57 16.03
N TRP A 162 5.00 11.19 15.18
CA TRP A 162 4.16 10.02 15.39
C TRP A 162 4.26 9.03 14.24
N LEU A 163 3.98 7.77 14.55
CA LEU A 163 3.87 6.67 13.61
C LEU A 163 2.54 5.96 13.80
N ALA A 164 1.92 5.48 12.72
CA ALA A 164 0.80 4.55 12.76
C ALA A 164 1.25 3.18 12.29
N SER A 165 0.72 2.11 12.89
CA SER A 165 0.86 0.74 12.39
C SER A 165 -0.48 0.02 12.36
N GLY A 166 -0.77 -0.69 11.26
CA GLY A 166 -1.92 -1.58 11.12
C GLY A 166 -1.48 -3.05 11.17
N SER A 167 -2.27 -3.90 11.82
CA SER A 167 -1.88 -5.26 12.16
C SER A 167 -2.94 -6.33 11.87
N GLY A 168 -2.47 -7.58 11.80
CA GLY A 168 -3.30 -8.79 11.78
C GLY A 168 -4.15 -8.96 13.04
N ASP A 169 -3.79 -8.30 14.14
CA ASP A 169 -4.54 -8.29 15.40
C ASP A 169 -5.81 -7.42 15.33
N ARG A 170 -6.11 -6.88 14.14
CA ARG A 170 -7.30 -6.07 13.81
C ARG A 170 -7.28 -4.67 14.41
N THR A 171 -6.16 -4.27 15.02
CA THR A 171 -5.98 -2.95 15.60
C THR A 171 -5.05 -2.07 14.77
N ILE A 172 -5.15 -0.77 15.01
CA ILE A 172 -4.16 0.20 14.60
C ILE A 172 -3.52 0.78 15.86
N LYS A 173 -2.20 0.95 15.88
CA LYS A 173 -1.51 1.61 16.99
C LYS A 173 -0.88 2.92 16.53
N LEU A 174 -1.04 3.95 17.35
CA LEU A 174 -0.35 5.22 17.21
C LEU A 174 0.79 5.27 18.22
N TRP A 175 1.98 5.60 17.74
CA TRP A 175 3.22 5.59 18.52
C TRP A 175 3.81 6.98 18.58
N ASP A 176 4.37 7.32 19.73
CA ASP A 176 5.30 8.41 19.85
C ASP A 176 6.68 7.95 19.37
N VAL A 177 7.24 8.58 18.34
CA VAL A 177 8.50 8.16 17.74
C VAL A 177 9.69 8.35 18.69
N PRO A 178 9.84 9.51 19.40
CA PRO A 178 10.94 9.72 20.34
C PRO A 178 11.01 8.71 21.50
N SER A 179 9.88 8.37 22.10
CA SER A 179 9.83 7.45 23.24
C SER A 179 9.54 5.99 22.86
N GLY A 180 8.95 5.75 21.69
CA GLY A 180 8.39 4.47 21.24
C GLY A 180 7.19 3.99 22.06
N ASN A 181 6.58 4.86 22.85
CA ASN A 181 5.36 4.52 23.59
C ASN A 181 4.17 4.40 22.64
N CYS A 182 3.33 3.39 22.86
CA CYS A 182 2.03 3.30 22.21
C CYS A 182 1.08 4.33 22.84
N LEU A 183 0.79 5.41 22.12
CA LEU A 183 -0.10 6.49 22.56
C LEU A 183 -1.56 6.06 22.54
N ARG A 184 -1.97 5.34 21.48
CA ARG A 184 -3.37 4.90 21.30
C ARG A 184 -3.42 3.55 20.61
N THR A 185 -4.44 2.77 20.93
CA THR A 185 -4.89 1.60 20.16
C THR A 185 -6.27 1.91 19.61
N LEU A 186 -6.41 1.92 18.29
CA LEU A 186 -7.66 2.16 17.58
C LEU A 186 -8.29 0.81 17.26
N GLU A 187 -9.47 0.58 17.81
CA GLU A 187 -10.27 -0.63 17.61
C GLU A 187 -11.50 -0.31 16.77
N GLY A 188 -11.94 -1.27 15.97
CA GLY A 188 -13.18 -1.14 15.20
C GLY A 188 -13.22 -1.88 13.87
N HIS A 189 -12.07 -2.34 13.35
CA HIS A 189 -12.05 -3.32 12.26
C HIS A 189 -12.32 -4.73 12.80
N SER A 190 -13.06 -5.53 12.03
CA SER A 190 -13.40 -6.91 12.41
C SER A 190 -12.45 -7.96 11.82
N HIS A 191 -11.51 -7.53 10.98
CA HIS A 191 -10.46 -8.36 10.41
C HIS A 191 -9.13 -7.58 10.31
N ARG A 192 -8.09 -8.21 9.74
CA ARG A 192 -6.73 -7.66 9.63
C ARG A 192 -6.72 -6.30 8.94
N VAL A 193 -5.96 -5.36 9.51
CA VAL A 193 -5.75 -4.04 8.92
C VAL A 193 -4.58 -4.10 7.95
N ARG A 194 -4.85 -3.96 6.65
CA ARG A 194 -3.83 -4.10 5.59
C ARG A 194 -3.06 -2.84 5.26
N SER A 195 -3.68 -1.68 5.44
CA SER A 195 -3.06 -0.42 5.06
C SER A 195 -3.50 0.67 6.01
N VAL A 196 -2.56 1.54 6.37
CA VAL A 196 -2.82 2.79 7.11
C VAL A 196 -2.09 3.94 6.40
N ALA A 197 -2.71 5.12 6.36
CA ALA A 197 -2.09 6.32 5.81
C ALA A 197 -2.56 7.57 6.56
N PHE A 198 -1.64 8.50 6.83
CA PHE A 198 -2.00 9.82 7.35
C PHE A 198 -2.44 10.74 6.22
N SER A 199 -3.38 11.62 6.54
CA SER A 199 -3.69 12.80 5.74
C SER A 199 -2.49 13.76 5.72
N PRO A 200 -2.32 14.56 4.65
CA PRO A 200 -1.18 15.48 4.52
C PRO A 200 -1.09 16.53 5.63
N ASP A 201 -2.23 16.94 6.20
CA ASP A 201 -2.28 17.87 7.35
C ASP A 201 -2.12 17.16 8.70
N GLY A 202 -2.08 15.83 8.71
CA GLY A 202 -1.88 14.99 9.89
C GLY A 202 -3.11 14.84 10.80
N ARG A 203 -4.24 15.48 10.48
CA ARG A 203 -5.43 15.46 11.35
C ARG A 203 -6.15 14.12 11.33
N PHE A 204 -6.14 13.47 10.16
CA PHE A 204 -6.81 12.20 9.95
C PHE A 204 -5.85 11.06 9.63
N LEU A 205 -6.26 9.86 10.02
CA LEU A 205 -5.70 8.58 9.57
C LEU A 205 -6.79 7.83 8.79
N VAL A 206 -6.41 7.17 7.70
CA VAL A 206 -7.30 6.23 6.99
C VAL A 206 -6.75 4.82 7.09
N SER A 207 -7.63 3.83 7.17
CA SER A 207 -7.27 2.41 7.15
C SER A 207 -8.12 1.60 6.18
N GLY A 208 -7.51 0.57 5.59
CA GLY A 208 -8.17 -0.45 4.77
C GLY A 208 -7.94 -1.83 5.38
N SER A 209 -8.95 -2.70 5.30
CA SER A 209 -8.98 -3.97 6.03
C SER A 209 -9.53 -5.13 5.20
N GLU A 210 -9.22 -6.33 5.65
CA GLU A 210 -9.81 -7.60 5.19
C GLU A 210 -11.31 -7.72 5.56
N ASP A 211 -11.86 -6.79 6.35
CA ASP A 211 -13.32 -6.69 6.58
C ASP A 211 -14.06 -5.90 5.49
N HIS A 212 -13.36 -5.57 4.40
CA HIS A 212 -13.86 -4.86 3.21
C HIS A 212 -14.21 -3.39 3.47
N ALA A 213 -13.96 -2.87 4.67
CA ALA A 213 -14.24 -1.48 4.99
C ALA A 213 -12.98 -0.61 4.87
N VAL A 214 -13.22 0.66 4.53
CA VAL A 214 -12.26 1.74 4.75
C VAL A 214 -12.75 2.55 5.96
N LYS A 215 -11.87 2.88 6.91
CA LYS A 215 -12.24 3.70 8.07
C LYS A 215 -11.40 4.97 8.13
N LEU A 216 -12.06 6.08 8.46
CA LEU A 216 -11.44 7.38 8.70
C LEU A 216 -11.43 7.65 10.20
N TRP A 217 -10.28 8.01 10.73
CA TRP A 217 -10.03 8.21 12.16
C TRP A 217 -9.54 9.62 12.40
N ASP A 218 -9.98 10.21 13.50
CA ASP A 218 -9.39 11.42 14.05
C ASP A 218 -8.13 11.05 14.84
N VAL A 219 -6.98 11.61 14.47
CA VAL A 219 -5.69 11.25 15.07
C VAL A 219 -5.59 11.74 16.52
N ALA A 220 -6.16 12.91 16.82
CA ALA A 220 -6.06 13.55 18.12
C ALA A 220 -6.86 12.79 19.19
N THR A 221 -8.04 12.30 18.85
CA THR A 221 -8.96 11.60 19.77
C THR A 221 -8.84 10.08 19.65
N GLY A 222 -8.50 9.56 18.48
CA GLY A 222 -8.54 8.13 18.16
C GLY A 222 -9.93 7.62 17.78
N ASN A 223 -10.92 8.50 17.62
CA ASN A 223 -12.28 8.09 17.29
C ASN A 223 -12.40 7.75 15.80
N CYS A 224 -13.16 6.69 15.50
CA CYS A 224 -13.60 6.40 14.13
C CYS A 224 -14.65 7.44 13.73
N LEU A 225 -14.32 8.32 12.78
CA LEU A 225 -15.22 9.35 12.27
C LEU A 225 -16.18 8.77 11.23
N LYS A 226 -15.69 7.91 10.34
CA LYS A 226 -16.47 7.34 9.24
C LYS A 226 -16.06 5.90 8.96
N THR A 227 -17.05 5.09 8.56
CA THR A 227 -16.83 3.78 7.94
C THR A 227 -17.37 3.85 6.51
N LEU A 228 -16.49 3.76 5.54
CA LEU A 228 -16.80 3.85 4.12
C LEU A 228 -17.00 2.43 3.58
N LEU A 229 -18.26 2.11 3.27
CA LEU A 229 -18.68 0.80 2.78
C LEU A 229 -18.87 0.84 1.27
N GLY A 230 -18.51 -0.26 0.60
CA GLY A 230 -18.74 -0.41 -0.83
C GLY A 230 -17.81 -1.40 -1.52
N HIS A 231 -16.63 -1.67 -0.95
CA HIS A 231 -15.83 -2.80 -1.40
C HIS A 231 -16.49 -4.12 -1.01
N SER A 232 -16.32 -5.13 -1.87
CA SER A 232 -16.91 -6.46 -1.69
C SER A 232 -15.89 -7.53 -1.28
N GLN A 233 -14.61 -7.16 -1.24
CA GLN A 233 -13.48 -8.00 -0.87
C GLN A 233 -12.44 -7.16 -0.11
N ILE A 234 -11.32 -7.79 0.26
CA ILE A 234 -10.20 -7.19 0.99
C ILE A 234 -9.81 -5.84 0.40
N VAL A 235 -9.63 -4.83 1.26
CA VAL A 235 -9.02 -3.55 0.88
C VAL A 235 -7.52 -3.63 1.14
N TRP A 236 -6.73 -3.65 0.06
CA TRP A 236 -5.29 -3.84 0.14
C TRP A 236 -4.53 -2.57 0.48
N THR A 237 -4.90 -1.44 -0.14
CA THR A 237 -4.25 -0.16 0.09
C THR A 237 -5.25 0.97 0.24
N VAL A 238 -4.89 1.95 1.06
CA VAL A 238 -5.59 3.22 1.21
C VAL A 238 -4.58 4.35 1.23
N ILE A 239 -4.86 5.44 0.51
CA ILE A 239 -4.02 6.64 0.49
C ILE A 239 -4.87 7.89 0.43
N PHE A 240 -4.34 9.01 0.93
CA PHE A 240 -4.89 10.34 0.67
C PHE A 240 -4.29 10.92 -0.61
N ASN A 241 -5.07 11.77 -1.30
CA ASN A 241 -4.48 12.68 -2.27
C ASN A 241 -3.65 13.76 -1.56
N HIS A 242 -2.80 14.46 -2.31
CA HIS A 242 -1.90 15.49 -1.76
C HIS A 242 -2.63 16.65 -1.06
N LYS A 243 -3.90 16.90 -1.41
CA LYS A 243 -4.72 17.94 -0.77
C LYS A 243 -5.44 17.47 0.50
N GLY A 244 -5.50 16.16 0.76
CA GLY A 244 -6.16 15.58 1.93
C GLY A 244 -7.70 15.48 1.85
N HIS A 245 -8.33 15.86 0.74
CA HIS A 245 -9.80 15.87 0.59
C HIS A 245 -10.36 14.59 -0.04
N THR A 246 -9.50 13.75 -0.61
CA THR A 246 -9.93 12.51 -1.28
C THR A 246 -9.09 11.34 -0.81
N ILE A 247 -9.75 10.23 -0.52
CA ILE A 247 -9.12 8.94 -0.24
C ILE A 247 -9.23 8.07 -1.50
N ALA A 248 -8.16 7.39 -1.88
CA ALA A 248 -8.22 6.30 -2.83
C ALA A 248 -8.08 4.97 -2.08
N SER A 249 -8.90 3.97 -2.40
CA SER A 249 -8.76 2.61 -1.90
C SER A 249 -8.74 1.61 -3.03
N CYS A 250 -7.85 0.62 -2.97
CA CYS A 250 -7.85 -0.50 -3.91
C CYS A 250 -8.24 -1.81 -3.21
N SER A 251 -8.96 -2.66 -3.92
CA SER A 251 -9.49 -3.91 -3.37
C SER A 251 -9.31 -5.09 -4.32
N GLU A 252 -9.27 -6.28 -3.73
CA GLU A 252 -9.31 -7.56 -4.44
C GLU A 252 -10.56 -7.72 -5.31
N ASP A 253 -11.62 -6.93 -5.09
CA ASP A 253 -12.80 -6.90 -5.95
C ASP A 253 -12.54 -6.32 -7.37
N GLY A 254 -11.30 -5.93 -7.63
CA GLY A 254 -10.80 -5.41 -8.90
C GLY A 254 -11.15 -3.95 -9.13
N THR A 255 -11.47 -3.20 -8.07
CA THR A 255 -11.86 -1.80 -8.16
C THR A 255 -10.92 -0.90 -7.38
N ILE A 256 -10.79 0.34 -7.86
CA ILE A 256 -10.28 1.47 -7.10
C ILE A 256 -11.44 2.41 -6.84
N ARG A 257 -11.67 2.78 -5.58
CA ARG A 257 -12.71 3.73 -5.20
C ARG A 257 -12.08 5.03 -4.71
N MET A 258 -12.62 6.15 -5.16
CA MET A 258 -12.28 7.49 -4.70
C MET A 258 -13.38 7.97 -3.76
N TRP A 259 -13.02 8.37 -2.55
CA TRP A 259 -13.96 8.79 -1.52
C TRP A 259 -13.70 10.23 -1.13
N ASP A 260 -14.77 10.98 -0.94
CA ASP A 260 -14.69 12.31 -0.37
C ASP A 260 -14.50 12.21 1.15
N VAL A 261 -13.52 12.93 1.69
CA VAL A 261 -13.14 12.83 3.11
C VAL A 261 -14.21 13.42 4.03
N ASP A 262 -14.81 14.53 3.63
CA ASP A 262 -15.75 15.29 4.46
C ASP A 262 -17.14 14.62 4.51
N THR A 263 -17.63 14.14 3.37
CA THR A 263 -18.93 13.47 3.26
C THR A 263 -18.83 11.98 3.52
N GLY A 264 -17.74 11.31 3.12
CA GLY A 264 -17.59 9.86 3.14
C GLY A 264 -18.25 9.15 1.95
N THR A 265 -18.68 9.91 0.94
CA THR A 265 -19.33 9.35 -0.24
C THR A 265 -18.30 8.87 -1.26
N CYS A 266 -18.63 7.81 -2.00
CA CYS A 266 -17.81 7.32 -3.11
C CYS A 266 -18.03 8.23 -4.32
N LEU A 267 -17.02 9.02 -4.68
CA LEU A 267 -17.02 9.95 -5.80
C LEU A 267 -16.87 9.24 -7.15
N GLN A 268 -15.99 8.24 -7.20
CA GLN A 268 -15.64 7.55 -8.44
C GLN A 268 -15.25 6.11 -8.17
N ARG A 269 -15.59 5.22 -9.11
CA ARG A 269 -15.15 3.83 -9.12
C ARG A 269 -14.41 3.58 -10.42
N LEU A 270 -13.12 3.30 -10.33
CA LEU A 270 -12.28 2.89 -11.45
C LEU A 270 -12.22 1.37 -11.49
N ARG A 271 -12.41 0.81 -12.67
CA ARG A 271 -12.31 -0.62 -12.94
C ARG A 271 -11.88 -0.81 -14.38
N VAL A 272 -11.10 -1.86 -14.64
CA VAL A 272 -10.95 -2.38 -16.00
C VAL A 272 -12.18 -3.22 -16.30
N ASP A 273 -12.75 -3.06 -17.49
CA ASP A 273 -13.81 -3.96 -17.94
C ASP A 273 -13.30 -5.39 -17.93
N ARG A 274 -14.06 -6.28 -17.28
CA ARG A 274 -13.74 -7.70 -17.31
C ARG A 274 -13.96 -8.24 -18.73
N PRO A 275 -13.32 -9.37 -19.10
CA PRO A 275 -13.40 -9.89 -20.47
C PRO A 275 -14.82 -10.10 -21.02
N TYR A 276 -15.77 -10.38 -20.13
CA TYR A 276 -17.18 -10.59 -20.46
C TYR A 276 -18.10 -9.59 -19.76
N GLU A 277 -17.61 -8.40 -19.39
CA GLU A 277 -18.41 -7.38 -18.69
C GLU A 277 -19.70 -7.08 -19.48
N GLY A 278 -20.85 -7.28 -18.84
CA GLY A 278 -22.17 -7.06 -19.45
C GLY A 278 -22.60 -8.12 -20.48
N MET A 279 -21.78 -9.15 -20.73
CA MET A 279 -22.14 -10.24 -21.65
C MET A 279 -23.31 -11.04 -21.07
N ASN A 280 -24.46 -11.01 -21.75
CA ASN A 280 -25.63 -11.76 -21.32
C ASN A 280 -25.48 -13.25 -21.64
N ILE A 281 -25.43 -14.09 -20.61
CA ILE A 281 -25.38 -15.55 -20.71
C ILE A 281 -26.69 -16.24 -20.31
N THR A 282 -27.80 -15.49 -20.23
CA THR A 282 -29.14 -16.04 -20.04
C THR A 282 -29.49 -16.97 -21.20
N GLY A 283 -29.96 -18.19 -20.89
CA GLY A 283 -30.33 -19.18 -21.91
C GLY A 283 -29.16 -19.89 -22.59
N ALA A 284 -27.91 -19.59 -22.22
CA ALA A 284 -26.74 -20.30 -22.74
C ALA A 284 -26.79 -21.79 -22.34
N ILE A 285 -26.82 -22.67 -23.35
CA ILE A 285 -26.83 -24.12 -23.21
C ILE A 285 -25.40 -24.69 -23.21
N GLY A 286 -25.20 -25.80 -22.50
CA GLY A 286 -23.90 -26.51 -22.46
C GLY A 286 -22.87 -25.96 -21.46
N LEU A 287 -23.20 -24.92 -20.68
CA LEU A 287 -22.36 -24.42 -19.59
C LEU A 287 -22.62 -25.18 -18.29
N THR A 288 -21.56 -25.64 -17.62
CA THR A 288 -21.66 -26.17 -16.26
C THR A 288 -21.91 -25.05 -15.25
N PRO A 289 -22.43 -25.35 -14.04
CA PRO A 289 -22.58 -24.34 -12.98
C PRO A 289 -21.27 -23.62 -12.65
N ALA A 290 -20.15 -24.36 -12.60
CA ALA A 290 -18.84 -23.78 -12.34
C ALA A 290 -18.41 -22.81 -13.45
N GLN A 291 -18.58 -23.17 -14.71
CA GLN A 291 -18.29 -22.29 -15.85
C GLN A 291 -19.16 -21.04 -15.84
N ARG A 292 -20.44 -21.17 -15.49
CA ARG A 292 -21.37 -20.04 -15.37
C ARG A 292 -20.93 -19.09 -14.25
N THR A 293 -20.46 -19.61 -13.11
CA THR A 293 -19.86 -18.80 -12.04
C THR A 293 -18.60 -18.09 -12.53
N THR A 294 -17.67 -18.80 -13.18
CA THR A 294 -16.46 -18.19 -13.74
C THR A 294 -16.77 -17.09 -14.75
N LEU A 295 -17.75 -17.28 -15.63
CA LEU A 295 -18.17 -16.24 -16.58
C LEU A 295 -18.74 -15.01 -15.87
N LYS A 296 -19.53 -15.20 -14.82
CA LYS A 296 -20.03 -14.09 -13.97
C LYS A 296 -18.89 -13.38 -13.23
N ASP A 297 -17.91 -14.12 -12.75
CA ASP A 297 -16.68 -13.56 -12.15
C ASP A 297 -15.87 -12.76 -13.18
N LEU A 298 -15.94 -13.14 -14.45
CA LEU A 298 -15.38 -12.43 -15.59
C LEU A 298 -16.33 -11.39 -16.20
N GLY A 299 -17.42 -11.03 -15.51
CA GLY A 299 -18.28 -9.88 -15.82
C GLY A 299 -19.57 -10.20 -16.56
N ALA A 300 -19.80 -11.46 -16.93
CA ALA A 300 -21.03 -11.85 -17.59
C ALA A 300 -22.24 -11.66 -16.67
N ILE A 301 -23.38 -11.31 -17.26
CA ILE A 301 -24.65 -11.13 -16.57
C ILE A 301 -25.63 -12.23 -16.93
N GLU A 302 -26.46 -12.61 -15.97
CA GLU A 302 -27.60 -13.49 -16.20
C GLU A 302 -28.84 -12.77 -15.69
N LEU A 303 -29.66 -12.32 -16.63
CA LEU A 303 -30.93 -11.70 -16.33
C LEU A 303 -31.92 -12.78 -15.90
N ALA A 304 -32.62 -12.54 -14.79
CA ALA A 304 -33.76 -13.36 -14.40
C ALA A 304 -34.81 -13.31 -15.52
N ALA A 305 -35.41 -14.47 -15.83
CA ALA A 305 -36.51 -14.51 -16.78
C ALA A 305 -37.63 -13.59 -16.27
N SER A 306 -37.96 -12.56 -17.05
CA SER A 306 -39.13 -11.72 -16.82
C SER A 306 -40.36 -12.62 -16.89
N ILE A 307 -41.04 -12.77 -15.74
CA ILE A 307 -42.29 -13.51 -15.57
C ILE A 307 -43.43 -12.72 -16.20
#